data_AF-A0A938S2Y8-F1
#
_entry.id   AF-A0A938S2Y8-F1
#
_cell.length_a   1.000
_cell.length_b   1.000
_cell.length_c   1.000
_cell.angle_alpha   90.00
_cell.angle_beta   90.00
_cell.angle_gamma   90.00
#
_symmetry.space_group_name_H-M   'P 1'
#
loop_
_entity.id
_entity.type
_entity.pdbx_description
1 polymer ?
#
loop_
_entity_poly.entity_id
_entity_poly.type
_entity_poly.pdbx_seq_one_letter_code
_entity_poly.pdbx_strand_id
1 'polypeptide(L)'
;MRTITATGDPSLRGLLTICLCIVLSIGGRTSAGPSAGTGRTMRYTPRSAEEARAWQADVRARLGTLLRIDDLVRQRQALPLEPRTLTSTDEGAYRVEELEIRSTPGRRIRIVVTRPTRPQSPSPAVVCVGGHGSDLYSPYDANSVPKGPARAKADRIYRGFGTVLAARGYVTISTTVSQHDVRQSNRLLMGERLWDLMRCVDYLASLPEVDQTRIGGAGLSLGGEMTMWLGAMDERIAATVSSGFLTTMDHMEKNHCM
;
A
#
# COMPACT_ATOMS: atom_id res chain seq x y z
N MET A 1 12.33 18.69 31.13
CA MET A 1 11.99 20.11 30.94
C MET A 1 13.28 20.92 30.79
N ARG A 2 13.77 21.04 29.55
CA ARG A 2 14.79 22.01 29.12
C ARG A 2 14.47 22.37 27.67
N THR A 3 14.11 23.63 27.47
CA THR A 3 13.67 24.24 26.24
C THR A 3 14.90 24.63 25.41
N ILE A 4 14.95 24.22 24.14
CA ILE A 4 15.88 24.80 23.16
C ILE A 4 15.01 25.60 22.18
N THR A 5 15.11 26.92 22.28
CA THR A 5 14.56 27.89 21.33
C THR A 5 15.48 27.97 20.12
N ALA A 6 15.00 27.54 18.95
CA ALA A 6 15.65 27.81 17.67
C ALA A 6 14.95 29.00 17.00
N THR A 7 15.66 30.12 16.94
CA THR A 7 15.35 31.30 16.13
C THR A 7 15.40 30.95 14.65
N GLY A 8 14.43 31.43 13.88
CA GLY A 8 14.16 30.99 12.51
C GLY A 8 15.08 31.55 11.43
N ASP A 9 15.27 30.74 10.40
CA ASP A 9 15.66 31.10 9.04
C ASP A 9 14.55 30.61 8.08
N PRO A 10 13.89 31.46 7.28
CA PRO A 10 12.78 31.07 6.42
C PRO A 10 13.15 30.27 5.16
N SER A 11 14.44 30.00 4.89
CA SER A 11 14.90 29.42 3.61
C SER A 11 15.09 27.88 3.58
N LEU A 12 14.82 27.17 4.68
CA LEU A 12 14.99 25.71 4.78
C LEU A 12 13.66 24.96 4.94
N ARG A 13 12.81 24.98 3.89
CA ARG A 13 11.67 24.05 3.75
C ARG A 13 11.99 22.98 2.70
N GLY A 14 12.69 21.93 3.12
CA GLY A 14 12.95 20.74 2.30
C GLY A 14 13.15 19.51 3.17
N LEU A 15 12.19 18.57 3.08
CA LEU A 15 12.23 17.18 3.55
C LEU A 15 12.91 16.88 4.91
N LEU A 16 12.08 16.76 5.95
CA LEU A 16 12.38 15.89 7.09
C LEU A 16 11.34 14.78 7.16
N THR A 17 11.61 13.66 6.48
CA THR A 17 10.96 12.38 6.77
C THR A 17 11.64 11.81 8.00
N ILE A 18 11.01 11.92 9.17
CA ILE A 18 11.48 11.27 10.39
C ILE A 18 11.08 9.78 10.31
N CYS A 19 12.00 8.94 9.86
CA CYS A 19 11.93 7.49 10.09
C CYS A 19 12.38 7.22 11.52
N LEU A 20 11.43 6.98 12.44
CA LEU A 20 11.76 6.50 13.78
C LEU A 20 11.92 4.97 13.73
N CYS A 21 13.14 4.51 13.41
CA CYS A 21 13.53 3.11 13.59
C CYS A 21 14.09 2.92 15.00
N ILE A 22 13.32 2.33 15.92
CA ILE A 22 13.86 1.85 17.19
C ILE A 22 14.61 0.55 16.89
N VAL A 23 15.93 0.65 16.71
CA VAL A 23 16.82 -0.52 16.65
C VAL A 23 17.31 -0.79 18.07
N LEU A 24 16.80 -1.85 18.70
CA LEU A 24 17.42 -2.41 19.90
C LEU A 24 18.72 -3.11 19.49
N SER A 25 19.84 -2.45 19.73
CA SER A 25 21.18 -3.00 19.47
C SER A 25 21.49 -4.13 20.45
N ILE A 26 21.32 -5.38 20.02
CA ILE A 26 21.99 -6.51 20.67
C ILE A 26 23.25 -6.79 19.85
N GLY A 27 24.41 -6.45 20.43
CA GLY A 27 25.72 -6.70 19.83
C GLY A 27 25.95 -8.20 19.62
N GLY A 28 25.94 -8.63 18.37
CA GLY A 28 26.37 -9.94 17.92
C GLY A 28 27.50 -9.78 16.91
N ARG A 29 28.64 -10.41 17.21
CA ARG A 29 29.86 -10.41 16.39
C ARG A 29 29.56 -10.80 14.93
N THR A 30 30.08 -10.02 13.98
CA THR A 30 30.02 -10.32 12.55
C THR A 30 30.93 -11.51 12.23
N SER A 31 30.39 -12.73 12.24
CA SER A 31 31.00 -13.84 11.52
C SER A 31 30.68 -13.68 10.03
N ALA A 32 31.71 -13.54 9.20
CA ALA A 32 31.57 -13.65 7.75
C ALA A 32 30.92 -15.00 7.41
N GLY A 33 29.75 -14.96 6.77
CA GLY A 33 28.98 -16.11 6.28
C GLY A 33 28.70 -15.95 4.78
N PRO A 34 28.27 -17.03 4.12
CA PRO A 34 28.93 -17.63 2.96
C PRO A 34 28.79 -16.83 1.66
N SER A 35 29.74 -17.08 0.75
CA SER A 35 29.76 -16.84 -0.72
C SER A 35 28.54 -16.12 -1.31
N ALA A 36 28.81 -15.03 -2.05
CA ALA A 36 27.85 -14.33 -2.89
C ALA A 36 27.18 -15.28 -3.90
N GLY A 37 26.10 -15.92 -3.46
CA GLY A 37 25.26 -16.77 -4.30
C GLY A 37 24.65 -15.95 -5.43
N THR A 38 24.66 -16.53 -6.61
CA THR A 38 24.23 -16.01 -7.93
C THR A 38 22.76 -15.54 -8.04
N GLY A 39 22.00 -15.50 -6.94
CA GLY A 39 20.54 -15.29 -6.95
C GLY A 39 20.04 -13.85 -6.75
N ARG A 40 20.89 -12.89 -6.35
CA ARG A 40 20.47 -11.50 -6.05
C ARG A 40 21.17 -10.48 -6.93
N THR A 41 20.97 -10.61 -8.23
CA THR A 41 21.61 -9.77 -9.27
C THR A 41 21.30 -8.28 -9.14
N MET A 42 20.19 -7.92 -8.48
CA MET A 42 19.76 -6.53 -8.28
C MET A 42 19.89 -6.06 -6.82
N ARG A 43 20.79 -6.64 -6.01
CA ARG A 43 21.00 -6.19 -4.61
C ARG A 43 21.31 -4.69 -4.56
N TYR A 44 20.66 -3.97 -3.65
CA TYR A 44 21.01 -2.57 -3.39
C TYR A 44 22.43 -2.47 -2.80
N THR A 45 23.20 -1.52 -3.30
CA THR A 45 24.52 -1.12 -2.80
C THR A 45 24.52 0.40 -2.67
N PRO A 46 25.22 0.98 -1.68
CA PRO A 46 25.38 2.43 -1.59
C PRO A 46 25.95 2.98 -2.92
N ARG A 47 25.32 4.04 -3.42
CA ARG A 47 25.59 4.68 -4.71
C ARG A 47 25.05 6.11 -4.71
N SER A 48 25.38 6.91 -5.72
CA SER A 48 24.84 8.28 -5.84
C SER A 48 23.31 8.29 -5.96
N ALA A 49 22.69 9.44 -5.72
CA ALA A 49 21.24 9.59 -5.86
C ALA A 49 20.75 9.31 -7.28
N GLU A 50 21.54 9.67 -8.29
CA GLU A 50 21.24 9.40 -9.70
C GLU A 50 21.29 7.89 -10.00
N GLU A 51 22.37 7.21 -9.61
CA GLU A 51 22.50 5.76 -9.78
C GLU A 51 21.44 4.99 -8.98
N ALA A 52 21.02 5.50 -7.83
CA ALA A 52 19.94 4.92 -7.04
C ALA A 52 18.60 4.98 -7.80
N ARG A 53 18.28 6.12 -8.42
CA ARG A 53 17.08 6.28 -9.26
C ARG A 53 17.13 5.37 -10.50
N ALA A 54 18.28 5.28 -11.16
CA ALA A 54 18.48 4.38 -12.29
C ALA A 54 18.27 2.91 -11.88
N TRP A 55 18.84 2.50 -10.74
CA TRP A 55 18.61 1.16 -10.19
C TRP A 55 17.15 0.91 -9.83
N GLN A 56 16.45 1.87 -9.22
CA GLN A 56 15.02 1.76 -8.91
C GLN A 56 14.19 1.54 -10.18
N ALA A 57 14.50 2.25 -11.27
CA ALA A 57 13.83 2.07 -12.56
C ALA A 57 14.05 0.66 -13.13
N ASP A 58 15.30 0.15 -13.11
CA ASP A 58 15.61 -1.21 -13.60
C ASP A 58 14.94 -2.30 -12.73
N VAL A 59 14.97 -2.14 -11.40
CA VAL A 59 14.27 -3.05 -10.48
C VAL A 59 12.77 -3.09 -10.75
N ARG A 60 12.13 -1.93 -10.90
CA ARG A 60 10.69 -1.85 -11.22
C ARG A 60 10.36 -2.54 -12.54
N ALA A 61 11.16 -2.29 -13.58
CA ALA A 61 10.95 -2.91 -14.89
C ALA A 61 11.05 -4.44 -14.81
N ARG A 62 12.13 -4.96 -14.20
CA ARG A 62 12.36 -6.41 -14.04
C ARG A 62 11.30 -7.05 -13.15
N LEU A 63 10.95 -6.42 -12.03
CA LEU A 63 9.93 -6.93 -11.11
C LEU A 63 8.56 -6.96 -11.79
N GLY A 64 8.21 -5.94 -12.58
CA GLY A 64 6.99 -5.93 -13.38
C GLY A 64 6.87 -7.12 -14.33
N THR A 65 7.96 -7.47 -15.03
CA THR A 65 8.02 -8.65 -15.90
C THR A 65 7.92 -9.95 -15.10
N LEU A 66 8.65 -10.08 -14.00
CA LEU A 66 8.62 -11.28 -13.15
C LEU A 66 7.22 -11.50 -12.55
N LEU A 67 6.52 -10.44 -12.19
CA LEU A 67 5.14 -10.49 -11.68
C LEU A 67 4.08 -10.65 -12.77
N ARG A 68 4.48 -10.65 -14.05
CA ARG A 68 3.60 -10.68 -15.21
C ARG A 68 2.54 -9.57 -15.13
N ILE A 69 2.99 -8.33 -14.93
CA ILE A 69 2.15 -7.12 -14.97
C ILE A 69 2.72 -6.03 -15.88
N ASP A 70 3.82 -6.28 -16.58
CA ASP A 70 4.52 -5.29 -17.40
C ASP A 70 3.67 -4.76 -18.56
N ASP A 71 2.85 -5.62 -19.17
CA ASP A 71 1.87 -5.24 -20.18
C ASP A 71 0.77 -4.33 -19.62
N LEU A 72 0.28 -4.65 -18.41
CA LEU A 72 -0.71 -3.83 -17.71
C LEU A 72 -0.13 -2.47 -17.36
N VAL A 73 1.11 -2.41 -16.87
CA VAL A 73 1.82 -1.17 -16.57
C VAL A 73 1.98 -0.32 -17.83
N ARG A 74 2.41 -0.91 -18.96
CA ARG A 74 2.54 -0.19 -20.24
C ARG A 74 1.21 0.40 -20.73
N GLN A 75 0.09 -0.30 -20.51
CA GLN A 75 -1.22 0.10 -21.02
C GLN A 75 -2.08 0.84 -19.98
N ARG A 76 -1.56 1.07 -18.77
CA ARG A 76 -2.33 1.51 -17.60
C ARG A 76 -3.21 2.73 -17.84
N GLN A 77 -2.70 3.73 -18.55
CA GLN A 77 -3.43 4.97 -18.85
C GLN A 77 -4.62 4.75 -19.79
N ALA A 78 -4.56 3.73 -20.66
CA ALA A 78 -5.63 3.37 -21.58
C ALA A 78 -6.68 2.45 -20.95
N LEU A 79 -6.50 2.01 -19.69
CA LEU A 79 -7.43 1.13 -18.99
C LEU A 79 -8.43 1.96 -18.16
N PRO A 80 -9.68 2.15 -18.62
CA PRO A 80 -10.66 2.92 -17.86
C PRO A 80 -11.05 2.20 -16.57
N LEU A 81 -11.33 2.97 -15.51
CA LEU A 81 -11.76 2.44 -14.21
C LEU A 81 -13.25 2.05 -14.22
N GLU A 82 -14.09 2.73 -15.01
CA GLU A 82 -15.54 2.52 -15.08
C GLU A 82 -16.20 2.29 -13.71
N PRO A 83 -16.05 3.20 -12.73
CA PRO A 83 -16.54 2.96 -11.38
C PRO A 83 -18.06 2.79 -11.35
N ARG A 84 -18.52 1.77 -10.62
CA ARG A 84 -19.94 1.50 -10.39
C ARG A 84 -20.21 1.46 -8.88
N THR A 85 -20.92 2.45 -8.36
CA THR A 85 -21.32 2.48 -6.95
C THR A 85 -22.35 1.39 -6.68
N LEU A 86 -22.12 0.59 -5.65
CA LEU A 86 -23.03 -0.45 -5.17
C LEU A 86 -23.86 0.09 -3.99
N THR A 87 -23.19 0.71 -3.02
CA THR A 87 -23.81 1.30 -1.83
C THR A 87 -23.11 2.60 -1.45
N SER A 88 -23.84 3.47 -0.74
CA SER A 88 -23.33 4.73 -0.22
C SER A 88 -24.05 5.03 1.09
N THR A 89 -23.31 5.03 2.20
CA THR A 89 -23.84 5.22 3.56
C THR A 89 -23.17 6.42 4.21
N ASP A 90 -23.95 7.26 4.89
CA ASP A 90 -23.43 8.40 5.65
C ASP A 90 -23.18 7.99 7.11
N GLU A 91 -21.92 8.04 7.55
CA GLU A 91 -21.49 7.73 8.93
C GLU A 91 -21.20 9.03 9.72
N GLY A 92 -21.69 10.17 9.23
CA GLY A 92 -21.56 11.50 9.84
C GLY A 92 -20.19 12.13 9.63
N ALA A 93 -19.11 11.48 10.09
CA ALA A 93 -17.74 11.99 9.93
C ALA A 93 -17.19 11.76 8.51
N TYR A 94 -17.68 10.72 7.83
CA TYR A 94 -17.32 10.35 6.48
C TYR A 94 -18.47 9.57 5.84
N ARG A 95 -18.48 9.53 4.52
CA ARG A 95 -19.33 8.65 3.71
C ARG A 95 -18.57 7.38 3.38
N VAL A 96 -19.21 6.23 3.51
CA VAL A 96 -18.69 4.93 3.09
C VAL A 96 -19.33 4.56 1.76
N GLU A 97 -18.52 4.27 0.76
CA GLU A 97 -18.98 3.83 -0.56
C GLU A 97 -18.37 2.48 -0.88
N GLU A 98 -19.22 1.54 -1.27
CA GLU A 98 -18.75 0.33 -1.94
C GLU A 98 -18.89 0.50 -3.44
N LEU A 99 -17.83 0.24 -4.17
CA LEU A 99 -17.83 0.33 -5.63
C LEU A 99 -17.24 -0.92 -6.25
N GLU A 100 -17.52 -1.09 -7.53
CA GLU A 100 -16.71 -1.92 -8.41
C GLU A 100 -15.96 -1.05 -9.41
N ILE A 101 -14.67 -1.33 -9.58
CA ILE A 101 -13.85 -0.75 -10.64
C ILE A 101 -13.32 -1.85 -11.57
N ARG A 102 -13.12 -1.51 -12.83
CA ARG A 102 -12.42 -2.36 -13.80
C ARG A 102 -10.92 -2.34 -13.47
N SER A 103 -10.41 -3.49 -13.06
CA SER A 103 -8.99 -3.69 -12.77
C SER A 103 -8.22 -4.02 -14.05
N THR A 104 -8.75 -4.91 -14.87
CA THR A 104 -8.24 -5.26 -16.20
C THR A 104 -9.40 -5.35 -17.19
N PRO A 105 -9.18 -5.43 -18.52
CA PRO A 105 -10.27 -5.48 -19.50
C PRO A 105 -11.34 -6.55 -19.20
N GLY A 106 -10.94 -7.72 -18.69
CA GLY A 106 -11.85 -8.82 -18.37
C GLY A 106 -12.23 -8.97 -16.89
N ARG A 107 -11.77 -8.09 -15.98
CA ARG A 107 -11.94 -8.29 -14.54
C ARG A 107 -12.29 -7.00 -13.80
N ARG A 108 -13.33 -7.08 -12.96
CA ARG A 108 -13.69 -6.04 -11.99
C ARG A 108 -13.26 -6.48 -10.59
N ILE A 109 -12.99 -5.49 -9.73
CA ILE A 109 -12.74 -5.68 -8.30
C ILE A 109 -13.68 -4.81 -7.49
N ARG A 110 -14.05 -5.28 -6.30
CA ARG A 110 -14.77 -4.46 -5.32
C ARG A 110 -13.79 -3.65 -4.50
N ILE A 111 -14.16 -2.41 -4.21
CA ILE A 111 -13.43 -1.50 -3.35
C ILE A 111 -14.37 -0.89 -2.32
N VAL A 112 -13.84 -0.59 -1.14
CA VAL A 112 -14.49 0.28 -0.15
C VAL A 112 -13.71 1.58 -0.13
N VAL A 113 -14.41 2.70 -0.26
CA VAL A 113 -13.86 4.05 -0.23
C VAL A 113 -14.56 4.80 0.89
N THR A 114 -13.80 5.49 1.75
CA THR A 114 -14.39 6.44 2.69
C THR A 114 -13.99 7.86 2.31
N ARG A 115 -14.97 8.74 2.19
CA ARG A 115 -14.77 10.17 1.88
C ARG A 115 -15.17 11.02 3.08
N PRO A 116 -14.26 11.83 3.65
CA PRO A 116 -14.59 12.67 4.79
C PRO A 116 -15.66 13.70 4.44
N THR A 117 -16.63 13.93 5.32
CA THR A 117 -17.68 14.95 5.10
C THR A 117 -17.14 16.37 5.23
N ARG A 118 -16.00 16.52 5.91
CA ARG A 118 -15.21 17.75 6.01
C ARG A 118 -13.79 17.48 5.51
N PRO A 119 -13.56 17.45 4.19
CA PRO A 119 -12.26 17.13 3.64
C PRO A 119 -11.23 18.21 4.00
N GLN A 120 -9.99 17.79 4.23
CA GLN A 120 -8.85 18.70 4.06
C GLN A 120 -8.78 18.99 2.55
N SER A 121 -8.74 20.24 2.09
CA SER A 121 -8.76 20.51 0.64
C SER A 121 -7.39 21.02 0.16
N PRO A 122 -6.71 20.31 -0.77
CA PRO A 122 -7.02 18.96 -1.26
C PRO A 122 -6.75 17.88 -0.17
N SER A 123 -7.38 16.71 -0.27
CA SER A 123 -7.34 15.68 0.80
C SER A 123 -6.17 14.71 0.60
N PRO A 124 -5.40 14.39 1.65
CA PRO A 124 -4.49 13.25 1.59
C PRO A 124 -5.30 11.95 1.48
N ALA A 125 -4.72 10.92 0.85
CA ALA A 125 -5.39 9.65 0.67
C ALA A 125 -4.52 8.45 1.09
N VAL A 126 -5.15 7.36 1.53
CA VAL A 126 -4.45 6.15 1.98
C VAL A 126 -5.08 4.88 1.40
N VAL A 127 -4.27 4.08 0.72
CA VAL A 127 -4.61 2.69 0.38
C VAL A 127 -4.40 1.83 1.63
N CYS A 128 -5.50 1.35 2.21
CA CYS A 128 -5.53 0.55 3.43
C CYS A 128 -5.57 -0.93 3.06
N VAL A 129 -4.53 -1.68 3.44
CA VAL A 129 -4.32 -3.06 2.95
C VAL A 129 -4.41 -4.06 4.09
N GLY A 130 -5.36 -4.98 3.98
CA GLY A 130 -5.48 -6.13 4.87
C GLY A 130 -4.45 -7.22 4.58
N GLY A 131 -4.12 -8.01 5.61
CA GLY A 131 -3.23 -9.17 5.55
C GLY A 131 -3.92 -10.49 5.20
N HIS A 132 -3.30 -11.61 5.57
CA HIS A 132 -3.82 -12.93 5.24
C HIS A 132 -5.19 -13.20 5.90
N GLY A 133 -6.10 -13.85 5.18
CA GLY A 133 -7.47 -14.13 5.66
C GLY A 133 -8.41 -12.92 5.76
N SER A 134 -7.91 -11.71 5.47
CA SER A 134 -8.70 -10.48 5.54
C SER A 134 -9.54 -10.24 4.28
N ASP A 135 -10.42 -9.25 4.32
CA ASP A 135 -11.20 -8.75 3.18
C ASP A 135 -11.10 -7.22 3.08
N LEU A 136 -11.71 -6.63 2.05
CA LEU A 136 -11.71 -5.18 1.82
C LEU A 136 -12.27 -4.35 3.00
N TYR A 137 -13.04 -4.95 3.92
CA TYR A 137 -13.60 -4.26 5.09
C TYR A 137 -12.68 -4.32 6.30
N SER A 138 -11.76 -5.28 6.34
CA SER A 138 -10.96 -5.59 7.52
C SER A 138 -10.07 -4.46 8.04
N PRO A 139 -9.59 -3.50 7.21
CA PRO A 139 -8.93 -2.29 7.71
C PRO A 139 -9.82 -1.34 8.54
N TYR A 140 -11.14 -1.50 8.51
CA TYR A 140 -12.12 -0.60 9.09
C TYR A 140 -12.78 -1.18 10.35
N ASP A 141 -13.38 -0.31 11.17
CA ASP A 141 -14.21 -0.74 12.28
C ASP A 141 -15.53 -1.30 11.76
N ALA A 142 -15.90 -2.50 12.23
CA ALA A 142 -17.08 -3.22 11.76
C ALA A 142 -18.42 -2.53 12.11
N ASN A 143 -18.44 -1.60 13.07
CA ASN A 143 -19.65 -0.84 13.39
C ASN A 143 -19.91 0.29 12.40
N SER A 144 -18.86 0.84 11.78
CA SER A 144 -18.97 1.96 10.83
C SER A 144 -18.83 1.53 9.38
N VAL A 145 -18.17 0.41 9.12
CA VAL A 145 -18.07 -0.21 7.80
C VAL A 145 -18.44 -1.68 7.96
N PRO A 146 -19.74 -2.01 8.04
CA PRO A 146 -20.16 -3.37 8.30
C PRO A 146 -19.78 -4.30 7.16
N LYS A 147 -19.21 -5.46 7.50
CA LYS A 147 -19.07 -6.56 6.55
C LYS A 147 -20.47 -6.97 6.10
N GLY A 148 -20.68 -7.15 4.79
CA GLY A 148 -21.93 -7.71 4.28
C GLY A 148 -22.28 -9.06 4.94
N PRO A 149 -23.55 -9.52 4.87
CA PRO A 149 -24.10 -10.60 5.70
C PRO A 149 -23.44 -11.99 5.56
N ALA A 150 -22.51 -12.18 4.63
CA ALA A 150 -22.02 -13.50 4.26
C ALA A 150 -20.82 -14.03 5.08
N ARG A 151 -19.96 -13.21 5.70
CA ARG A 151 -18.73 -13.71 6.35
C ARG A 151 -18.21 -12.77 7.43
N ALA A 152 -18.10 -13.26 8.68
CA ALA A 152 -17.34 -12.58 9.73
C ALA A 152 -16.62 -13.58 10.66
N LYS A 153 -15.30 -13.66 10.53
CA LYS A 153 -14.46 -13.52 11.74
C LYS A 153 -14.15 -12.03 11.84
N ALA A 154 -14.45 -11.45 13.00
CA ALA A 154 -14.09 -10.06 13.28
C ALA A 154 -12.57 -9.97 13.33
N ASP A 155 -11.97 -9.35 12.31
CA ASP A 155 -10.52 -9.11 12.28
C ASP A 155 -10.18 -7.93 13.19
N ARG A 156 -10.25 -8.19 14.50
CA ARG A 156 -9.92 -7.23 15.57
C ARG A 156 -8.46 -6.78 15.54
N ILE A 157 -7.61 -7.43 14.74
CA ILE A 157 -6.17 -7.17 14.65
C ILE A 157 -5.90 -5.78 14.04
N TYR A 158 -6.68 -5.35 13.04
CA TYR A 158 -6.46 -4.07 12.36
C TYR A 158 -6.96 -2.84 13.15
N ARG A 159 -7.76 -3.05 14.20
CA ARG A 159 -8.26 -2.02 15.12
C ARG A 159 -8.87 -0.79 14.42
N GLY A 160 -9.47 -0.98 13.24
CA GLY A 160 -10.13 0.08 12.48
C GLY A 160 -9.22 1.22 12.04
N PHE A 161 -7.94 0.97 11.75
CA PHE A 161 -7.01 2.05 11.36
C PHE A 161 -7.51 2.87 10.14
N GLY A 162 -8.20 2.23 9.19
CA GLY A 162 -8.84 2.91 8.06
C GLY A 162 -9.94 3.87 8.52
N THR A 163 -10.79 3.44 9.46
CA THR A 163 -11.83 4.27 10.08
C THR A 163 -11.22 5.47 10.82
N VAL A 164 -10.12 5.25 11.53
CA VAL A 164 -9.41 6.32 12.24
C VAL A 164 -8.81 7.35 11.28
N LEU A 165 -8.28 6.91 10.14
CA LEU A 165 -7.78 7.81 9.08
C LEU A 165 -8.94 8.58 8.43
N ALA A 166 -10.04 7.90 8.10
CA ALA A 166 -11.24 8.52 7.54
C ALA A 166 -11.78 9.64 8.42
N ALA A 167 -11.94 9.37 9.72
CA ALA A 167 -12.38 10.35 10.72
C ALA A 167 -11.43 11.55 10.89
N ARG A 168 -10.17 11.42 10.45
CA ARG A 168 -9.16 12.50 10.48
C ARG A 168 -9.07 13.30 9.18
N GLY A 169 -9.96 13.05 8.22
CA GLY A 169 -10.02 13.81 6.97
C GLY A 169 -9.17 13.23 5.84
N TYR A 170 -8.75 11.97 5.94
CA TYR A 170 -8.12 11.25 4.82
C TYR A 170 -9.21 10.59 3.97
N VAL A 171 -9.04 10.60 2.65
CA VAL A 171 -9.76 9.67 1.78
C VAL A 171 -9.10 8.30 1.92
N THR A 172 -9.84 7.25 2.23
CA THR A 172 -9.25 5.90 2.29
C THR A 172 -9.87 5.00 1.25
N ILE A 173 -9.10 4.02 0.79
CA ILE A 173 -9.56 2.99 -0.13
C ILE A 173 -9.01 1.63 0.31
N SER A 174 -9.78 0.57 0.13
CA SER A 174 -9.37 -0.80 0.40
C SER A 174 -9.94 -1.75 -0.64
N THR A 175 -9.17 -2.79 -0.95
CA THR A 175 -9.58 -3.94 -1.78
C THR A 175 -9.02 -5.22 -1.17
N THR A 176 -9.60 -6.37 -1.54
CA THR A 176 -9.14 -7.66 -1.04
C THR A 176 -7.88 -8.11 -1.79
N VAL A 177 -6.79 -8.35 -1.03
CA VAL A 177 -5.53 -8.93 -1.54
C VAL A 177 -5.22 -10.31 -0.96
N SER A 178 -6.14 -10.93 -0.24
CA SER A 178 -5.96 -12.22 0.45
C SER A 178 -6.36 -13.44 -0.39
N GLN A 179 -6.69 -13.27 -1.67
CA GLN A 179 -7.11 -14.37 -2.55
C GLN A 179 -6.02 -15.45 -2.69
N HIS A 180 -6.41 -16.72 -2.82
CA HIS A 180 -5.49 -17.85 -3.00
C HIS A 180 -5.41 -18.35 -4.45
N ASP A 181 -6.39 -17.99 -5.27
CA ASP A 181 -6.44 -18.36 -6.68
C ASP A 181 -6.03 -17.19 -7.57
N VAL A 182 -5.29 -17.51 -8.62
CA VAL A 182 -5.02 -16.58 -9.73
C VAL A 182 -6.30 -16.46 -10.56
N ARG A 183 -6.78 -15.23 -10.76
CA ARG A 183 -8.09 -14.96 -11.38
C ARG A 183 -8.02 -14.82 -12.90
N GLN A 184 -6.84 -14.57 -13.46
CA GLN A 184 -6.64 -14.43 -14.90
C GLN A 184 -5.48 -15.29 -15.41
N SER A 185 -5.65 -15.87 -16.60
CA SER A 185 -4.58 -16.60 -17.26
C SER A 185 -3.36 -15.71 -17.48
N ASN A 186 -2.17 -16.32 -17.43
CA ASN A 186 -0.89 -15.64 -17.60
C ASN A 186 -0.57 -14.55 -16.55
N ARG A 187 -1.24 -14.55 -15.39
CA ARG A 187 -0.88 -13.72 -14.23
C ARG A 187 -0.25 -14.55 -13.11
N LEU A 188 0.41 -13.87 -12.18
CA LEU A 188 0.84 -14.45 -10.92
C LEU A 188 0.03 -13.84 -9.77
N LEU A 189 -0.17 -14.61 -8.71
CA LEU A 189 -0.99 -14.19 -7.57
C LEU A 189 -0.51 -12.86 -6.96
N MET A 190 0.80 -12.71 -6.75
CA MET A 190 1.36 -11.45 -6.22
C MET A 190 1.21 -10.29 -7.21
N GLY A 191 1.34 -10.57 -8.51
CA GLY A 191 1.13 -9.58 -9.56
C GLY A 191 -0.30 -9.06 -9.58
N GLU A 192 -1.31 -9.94 -9.48
CA GLU A 192 -2.72 -9.51 -9.42
C GLU A 192 -3.02 -8.68 -8.17
N ARG A 193 -2.49 -9.08 -7.01
CA ARG A 193 -2.65 -8.33 -5.75
C ARG A 193 -2.05 -6.93 -5.88
N LEU A 194 -0.82 -6.82 -6.38
CA LEU A 194 -0.15 -5.54 -6.57
C LEU A 194 -0.90 -4.67 -7.58
N TRP A 195 -1.31 -5.26 -8.70
CA TRP A 195 -2.04 -4.55 -9.73
C TRP A 195 -3.38 -4.01 -9.21
N ASP A 196 -4.14 -4.79 -8.44
CA ASP A 196 -5.40 -4.33 -7.87
C ASP A 196 -5.21 -3.13 -6.92
N LEU A 197 -4.11 -3.10 -6.16
CA LEU A 197 -3.74 -1.95 -5.34
C LEU A 197 -3.33 -0.74 -6.19
N MET A 198 -2.57 -0.96 -7.27
CA MET A 198 -2.25 0.07 -8.26
C MET A 198 -3.54 0.67 -8.86
N ARG A 199 -4.56 -0.15 -9.13
CA ARG A 199 -5.88 0.35 -9.58
C ARG A 199 -6.63 1.13 -8.51
N CYS A 200 -6.42 0.84 -7.23
CA CYS A 200 -6.92 1.69 -6.13
C CYS A 200 -6.24 3.07 -6.14
N VAL A 201 -4.93 3.15 -6.41
CA VAL A 201 -4.21 4.43 -6.58
C VAL A 201 -4.76 5.21 -7.78
N ASP A 202 -5.05 4.53 -8.89
CA ASP A 202 -5.67 5.16 -10.06
C ASP A 202 -7.04 5.76 -9.74
N TYR A 203 -7.85 5.03 -8.97
CA TYR A 203 -9.15 5.53 -8.52
C TYR A 203 -8.99 6.76 -7.63
N LEU A 204 -8.12 6.72 -6.61
CA LEU A 204 -7.84 7.88 -5.76
C LEU A 204 -7.38 9.09 -6.57
N ALA A 205 -6.45 8.90 -7.51
CA ALA A 205 -5.93 9.98 -8.34
C ALA A 205 -6.98 10.56 -9.31
N SER A 206 -8.06 9.82 -9.60
CA SER A 206 -9.17 10.30 -10.41
C SER A 206 -10.16 11.19 -9.64
N LEU A 207 -10.08 11.22 -8.31
CA LEU A 207 -10.98 12.02 -7.48
C LEU A 207 -10.50 13.47 -7.42
N PRO A 208 -11.34 14.46 -7.79
CA PRO A 208 -10.95 15.87 -7.80
C PRO A 208 -10.59 16.41 -6.40
N GLU A 209 -11.13 15.80 -5.34
CA GLU A 209 -10.83 16.19 -3.96
C GLU A 209 -9.51 15.62 -3.42
N VAL A 210 -8.86 14.66 -4.11
CA VAL A 210 -7.63 14.02 -3.63
C VAL A 210 -6.40 14.77 -4.11
N ASP A 211 -5.49 15.06 -3.18
CA ASP A 211 -4.15 15.54 -3.48
C ASP A 211 -3.29 14.39 -4.00
N GLN A 212 -3.02 14.37 -5.31
CA GLN A 212 -2.23 13.30 -5.95
C GLN A 212 -0.79 13.24 -5.44
N THR A 213 -0.28 14.29 -4.78
CA THR A 213 1.06 14.31 -4.17
C THR A 213 1.09 13.77 -2.74
N ARG A 214 -0.09 13.47 -2.16
CA ARG A 214 -0.25 12.96 -0.77
C ARG A 214 -1.05 11.67 -0.72
N ILE A 215 -0.77 10.75 -1.64
CA ILE A 215 -1.29 9.38 -1.60
C ILE A 215 -0.28 8.49 -0.87
N GLY A 216 -0.71 7.80 0.19
CA GLY A 216 0.09 6.83 0.91
C GLY A 216 -0.50 5.42 0.88
N GLY A 217 0.23 4.46 1.44
CA GLY A 217 -0.25 3.10 1.68
C GLY A 217 0.03 2.65 3.11
N ALA A 218 -0.87 1.86 3.71
CA ALA A 218 -0.68 1.29 5.04
C ALA A 218 -1.25 -0.12 5.13
N GLY A 219 -0.51 -1.05 5.74
CA GLY A 219 -0.98 -2.42 5.91
C GLY A 219 -0.19 -3.25 6.92
N LEU A 220 -0.75 -4.41 7.27
CA LEU A 220 -0.21 -5.35 8.26
C LEU A 220 -0.03 -6.76 7.67
N SER A 221 1.09 -7.42 8.00
CA SER A 221 1.44 -8.78 7.54
C SER A 221 1.53 -8.84 6.01
N LEU A 222 0.77 -9.69 5.32
CA LEU A 222 0.64 -9.63 3.85
C LEU A 222 0.23 -8.22 3.37
N GLY A 223 -0.54 -7.48 4.14
CA GLY A 223 -0.87 -6.08 3.81
C GLY A 223 0.35 -5.17 3.92
N GLY A 224 1.27 -5.44 4.86
CA GLY A 224 2.55 -4.74 4.97
C GLY A 224 3.47 -5.06 3.80
N GLU A 225 3.51 -6.33 3.37
CA GLU A 225 4.21 -6.76 2.15
C GLU A 225 3.71 -6.01 0.94
N MET A 226 2.41 -6.09 0.68
CA MET A 226 1.83 -5.48 -0.50
C MET A 226 1.91 -3.95 -0.45
N THR A 227 1.88 -3.33 0.74
CA THR A 227 2.11 -1.88 0.90
C THR A 227 3.54 -1.49 0.53
N MET A 228 4.53 -2.29 0.94
CA MET A 228 5.93 -2.05 0.58
C MET A 228 6.15 -2.21 -0.93
N TRP A 229 5.55 -3.24 -1.54
CA TRP A 229 5.61 -3.45 -2.98
C TRP A 229 4.90 -2.35 -3.75
N LEU A 230 3.74 -1.87 -3.26
CA LEU A 230 3.01 -0.76 -3.86
C LEU A 230 3.86 0.52 -3.87
N GLY A 231 4.50 0.87 -2.75
CA GLY A 231 5.40 2.03 -2.70
C GLY A 231 6.66 1.88 -3.56
N ALA A 232 7.13 0.66 -3.77
CA ALA A 232 8.25 0.41 -4.68
C ALA A 232 7.85 0.47 -6.16
N MET A 233 6.60 0.17 -6.51
CA MET A 233 6.15 -0.03 -7.89
C MET A 233 5.28 1.11 -8.45
N ASP A 234 4.70 1.96 -7.60
CA ASP A 234 3.89 3.12 -8.00
C ASP A 234 4.50 4.41 -7.42
N GLU A 235 5.14 5.20 -8.28
CA GLU A 235 5.87 6.42 -7.88
C GLU A 235 4.96 7.55 -7.36
N ARG A 236 3.63 7.39 -7.38
CA ARG A 236 2.69 8.33 -6.77
C ARG A 236 2.50 8.10 -5.27
N ILE A 237 3.02 7.00 -4.72
CA ILE A 237 2.99 6.74 -3.28
C ILE A 237 4.02 7.60 -2.57
N ALA A 238 3.56 8.60 -1.83
CA ALA A 238 4.38 9.53 -1.06
C ALA A 238 4.91 8.93 0.26
N ALA A 239 4.19 7.98 0.85
CA ALA A 239 4.58 7.32 2.10
C ALA A 239 4.00 5.91 2.22
N THR A 240 4.76 5.00 2.84
CA THR A 240 4.32 3.64 3.16
C THR A 240 4.44 3.37 4.66
N VAL A 241 3.41 2.70 5.22
CA VAL A 241 3.45 2.13 6.56
C VAL A 241 3.33 0.61 6.43
N SER A 242 4.48 -0.07 6.41
CA SER A 242 4.54 -1.53 6.39
C SER A 242 4.69 -2.07 7.81
N SER A 243 3.64 -2.71 8.32
CA SER A 243 3.65 -3.36 9.63
C SER A 243 3.70 -4.88 9.47
N GLY A 244 4.50 -5.56 10.29
CA GLY A 244 4.61 -7.03 10.24
C GLY A 244 5.19 -7.58 8.93
N PHE A 245 5.91 -6.76 8.15
CA PHE A 245 6.67 -7.19 6.97
C PHE A 245 7.90 -6.32 6.74
N LEU A 246 9.04 -6.72 7.29
CA LEU A 246 10.36 -6.25 6.89
C LEU A 246 11.34 -7.40 7.10
N THR A 247 11.59 -8.15 6.04
CA THR A 247 12.36 -9.39 6.08
C THR A 247 13.06 -9.62 4.75
N THR A 248 13.85 -10.69 4.65
CA THR A 248 14.53 -11.08 3.41
C THR A 248 13.90 -12.35 2.87
N MET A 249 13.96 -12.56 1.54
CA MET A 249 13.46 -13.80 0.94
C MET A 249 14.14 -15.05 1.51
N ASP A 250 15.44 -14.97 1.87
CA ASP A 250 16.14 -16.11 2.51
C ASP A 250 15.51 -16.50 3.86
N HIS A 251 14.95 -15.51 4.57
CA HIS A 251 14.24 -15.73 5.82
C HIS A 251 12.80 -16.20 5.56
N MET A 252 12.16 -15.74 4.49
CA MET A 252 10.84 -16.22 4.06
C MET A 252 10.87 -17.69 3.61
N GLU A 253 11.92 -18.10 2.91
CA GLU A 253 12.10 -19.45 2.38
C GLU A 253 12.36 -20.50 3.48
N LYS A 254 12.71 -20.07 4.69
CA LYS A 254 13.07 -20.96 5.81
C LYS A 254 12.18 -20.69 7.01
N ASN A 255 11.29 -21.64 7.33
CA ASN A 255 10.50 -21.67 8.57
C ASN A 255 9.59 -20.45 8.82
N HIS A 256 9.25 -19.65 7.79
CA HIS A 256 8.49 -18.41 8.00
C HIS A 256 7.01 -18.64 8.36
N CYS A 257 6.48 -19.82 8.05
CA CYS A 257 5.08 -20.18 8.33
C CYS A 257 4.95 -21.50 9.13
N MET A 258 6.02 -21.95 9.79
CA MET A 258 5.98 -23.16 10.64
C MET A 258 5.77 -22.79 12.11
#